data_AF-A0A078LKW9-F1
#
_entry.id   AF-A0A078LKW9-F1
#
_cell.length_a   1.000
_cell.length_b   1.000
_cell.length_c   1.000
_cell.angle_alpha   90.00
_cell.angle_beta   90.00
_cell.angle_gamma   90.00
#
_symmetry.space_group_name_H-M   'P 1'
#
loop_
_entity.id
_entity.type
_entity.pdbx_description
1 polymer ?
#
loop_
_entity_poly.entity_id
_entity_poly.type
_entity_poly.pdbx_seq_one_letter_code
_entity_poly.pdbx_strand_id
1 'polypeptide(L)'
;MDIIFIISLIIIGCILALSGGWILILKAEAKIEQKIMDGLELKRKEDQNNKILQKYEELLAMEIEWHTYRISTIEFFITKVKSKSATETPITQPTISGDSKLYSKIKALISIYFPHLQDDYNTLCKVSNCSIYFDFIYGRCTSSNKVITTLTEKRAQFKSLSTEFQNKIRKEVTIT
;
A
#
# COMPACT_ATOMS: atom_id res chain seq x y z
N MET A 1 51.19 -50.33 -44.25
CA MET A 1 50.58 -49.30 -43.39
C MET A 1 51.56 -49.05 -42.26
N ASP A 2 52.21 -47.89 -42.27
CA ASP A 2 53.30 -47.60 -41.33
C ASP A 2 52.74 -47.44 -39.92
N ILE A 3 53.41 -48.08 -38.95
CA ILE A 3 53.07 -48.06 -37.52
C ILE A 3 52.86 -46.61 -37.01
N ILE A 4 53.60 -45.67 -37.57
CA ILE A 4 53.50 -44.22 -37.30
C ILE A 4 52.09 -43.69 -37.61
N PHE A 5 51.48 -44.10 -38.72
CA PHE A 5 50.14 -43.66 -39.12
C PHE A 5 49.05 -44.15 -38.14
N ILE A 6 49.19 -45.38 -37.64
CA ILE A 6 48.28 -45.96 -36.65
C ILE A 6 48.41 -45.22 -35.31
N ILE A 7 49.63 -44.92 -34.87
CA ILE A 7 49.89 -44.16 -33.65
C ILE A 7 49.30 -42.74 -33.76
N SER A 8 49.48 -42.06 -34.89
CA SER A 8 48.89 -40.73 -35.11
C SER A 8 47.37 -40.73 -35.04
N LEU A 9 46.69 -41.74 -35.60
CA LEU A 9 45.23 -41.85 -35.51
C LEU A 9 44.74 -42.09 -34.08
N ILE A 10 45.45 -42.88 -33.29
CA ILE A 10 45.13 -43.11 -31.87
C ILE A 10 45.27 -41.81 -31.08
N ILE A 11 46.35 -41.05 -31.29
CA ILE A 11 46.57 -39.77 -30.60
C ILE A 11 45.46 -38.76 -30.94
N ILE A 12 45.09 -38.64 -32.22
CA ILE A 12 44.00 -37.75 -32.65
C ILE A 12 42.67 -38.20 -32.01
N GLY A 13 42.38 -39.50 -31.99
CA GLY A 13 41.20 -40.05 -31.33
C GLY A 13 41.15 -39.75 -29.82
N CYS A 14 42.29 -39.88 -29.12
CA CYS A 14 42.40 -39.54 -27.70
C CYS A 14 42.20 -38.04 -27.45
N ILE A 15 42.77 -37.16 -28.28
CA ILE A 15 42.59 -35.70 -28.16
C ILE A 15 41.12 -35.32 -28.38
N LEU A 16 40.46 -35.91 -29.39
CA LEU A 16 39.05 -35.66 -29.67
C LEU A 16 38.15 -36.15 -28.53
N ALA A 17 38.39 -37.35 -28.00
CA ALA A 17 37.63 -37.90 -26.86
C ALA A 17 37.81 -37.07 -25.58
N LEU A 18 39.04 -36.62 -25.29
CA LEU A 18 39.32 -35.75 -24.14
C LEU A 18 38.69 -34.36 -24.31
N SER A 19 38.76 -33.76 -25.50
CA SER A 19 38.17 -32.44 -25.78
C SER A 19 36.63 -32.44 -25.71
N GLY A 20 35.98 -33.55 -26.09
CA GLY A 20 34.52 -33.70 -26.01
C GLY A 20 34.01 -33.71 -24.57
N GLY A 21 34.77 -34.30 -23.64
CA GLY A 21 34.44 -34.30 -22.20
C GLY A 21 34.43 -32.90 -21.59
N TRP A 22 35.41 -32.06 -21.94
CA TRP A 22 35.48 -30.67 -21.49
C TRP A 22 34.31 -29.82 -22.01
N ILE A 23 33.87 -30.03 -23.25
CA ILE A 23 32.72 -29.33 -23.82
C ILE A 23 31.42 -29.66 -23.06
N LEU A 24 31.25 -30.91 -22.64
CA LEU A 24 30.09 -31.33 -21.85
C LEU A 24 30.11 -30.73 -20.44
N ILE A 25 31.29 -30.67 -19.81
CA ILE A 25 31.47 -30.03 -18.49
C ILE A 25 31.15 -28.53 -18.57
N LEU A 26 31.72 -27.81 -19.54
CA LEU A 26 31.46 -26.37 -19.73
C LEU A 26 29.98 -26.07 -20.00
N LYS A 27 29.29 -26.93 -20.78
CA LYS A 27 27.84 -26.81 -20.99
C LYS A 27 27.03 -27.06 -19.71
N ALA A 28 27.48 -27.98 -18.86
CA ALA A 28 26.82 -28.26 -17.58
C ALA A 28 27.04 -27.11 -16.60
N GLU A 29 28.24 -26.55 -16.53
CA GLU A 29 28.58 -25.37 -15.71
C GLU A 29 27.73 -24.15 -16.13
N ALA A 30 27.67 -23.83 -17.42
CA ALA A 30 26.83 -22.74 -17.92
C ALA A 30 25.35 -22.93 -17.59
N LYS A 31 24.84 -24.17 -17.63
CA LYS A 31 23.45 -24.49 -17.27
C LYS A 31 23.20 -24.35 -15.76
N ILE A 32 24.20 -24.62 -14.92
CA ILE A 32 24.11 -24.42 -13.47
C ILE A 32 24.13 -22.92 -13.15
N GLU A 33 25.04 -22.16 -13.76
CA GLU A 33 25.12 -20.70 -13.59
C GLU A 33 23.81 -20.01 -14.00
N GLN A 34 23.23 -20.42 -15.14
CA GLN A 34 21.95 -19.89 -15.58
C GLN A 34 20.84 -20.16 -14.55
N LYS A 35 20.75 -21.39 -14.01
CA LYS A 35 19.79 -21.72 -12.95
C LYS A 35 20.00 -20.92 -11.67
N ILE A 36 21.25 -20.63 -11.31
CA ILE A 36 21.57 -19.81 -10.14
C ILE A 36 21.10 -18.37 -10.38
N MET A 37 21.36 -17.82 -11.57
CA MET A 37 20.91 -16.47 -11.94
C MET A 37 19.38 -16.37 -11.97
N ASP A 38 18.69 -17.34 -12.58
CA ASP A 38 17.23 -17.40 -12.59
C ASP A 38 16.67 -17.48 -11.16
N GLY A 39 17.30 -18.29 -10.29
CA GLY A 39 16.93 -18.40 -8.87
C GLY A 39 17.14 -17.09 -8.09
N LEU A 40 18.23 -16.36 -8.35
CA LEU A 40 18.50 -15.06 -7.74
C LEU A 40 17.50 -13.99 -8.20
N GLU A 41 17.12 -13.99 -9.48
CA GLU A 41 16.08 -13.08 -9.99
C GLU A 41 14.72 -13.37 -9.39
N LEU A 42 14.37 -14.65 -9.25
CA LEU A 42 13.11 -15.08 -8.65
C LEU A 42 13.04 -14.65 -7.19
N LYS A 43 14.12 -14.85 -6.43
CA LYS A 43 14.24 -14.36 -5.05
C LYS A 43 14.13 -12.84 -4.96
N ARG A 44 14.76 -12.09 -5.87
CA ARG A 44 14.65 -10.62 -5.91
C ARG A 44 13.20 -10.17 -6.16
N LYS A 45 12.47 -10.85 -7.05
CA LYS A 45 11.05 -10.56 -7.32
C LYS A 45 10.17 -10.88 -6.11
N GLU A 46 10.42 -12.01 -5.45
CA GLU A 46 9.73 -12.38 -4.21
C GLU A 46 9.96 -11.34 -3.09
N ASP A 47 11.21 -10.91 -2.90
CA ASP A 47 11.55 -9.85 -1.93
C ASP A 47 10.87 -8.51 -2.25
N GLN A 48 10.73 -8.18 -3.54
CA GLN A 48 10.01 -6.99 -3.98
C GLN A 48 8.51 -7.10 -3.70
N ASN A 49 7.89 -8.23 -4.01
CA ASN A 49 6.47 -8.47 -3.73
C ASN A 49 6.18 -8.42 -2.23
N ASN A 50 7.02 -9.06 -1.41
CA ASN A 50 6.88 -9.04 0.05
C ASN A 50 6.95 -7.61 0.61
N LYS A 51 7.82 -6.76 0.06
CA LYS A 51 7.88 -5.33 0.43
C LYS A 51 6.61 -4.58 0.06
N ILE A 52 6.04 -4.84 -1.13
CA ILE A 52 4.80 -4.19 -1.57
C ILE A 52 3.62 -4.65 -0.70
N LEU A 53 3.55 -5.94 -0.37
CA LEU A 53 2.54 -6.50 0.54
C LEU A 53 2.60 -5.82 1.91
N GLN A 54 3.78 -5.71 2.50
CA GLN A 54 4.00 -5.00 3.76
C GLN A 54 3.52 -3.54 3.70
N LYS A 55 3.70 -2.88 2.55
CA LYS A 55 3.23 -1.49 2.35
C LYS A 55 1.71 -1.41 2.27
N TYR A 56 1.02 -2.40 1.73
CA TYR A 56 -0.44 -2.46 1.75
C TYR A 56 -0.98 -2.68 3.17
N GLU A 57 -0.35 -3.54 3.96
CA GLU A 57 -0.70 -3.75 5.37
C GLU A 57 -0.51 -2.47 6.19
N GLU A 58 0.62 -1.78 6.00
CA GLU A 58 0.91 -0.48 6.62
C GLU A 58 -0.17 0.55 6.25
N LEU A 59 -0.56 0.62 4.96
CA LEU A 59 -1.62 1.51 4.49
C LEU A 59 -2.96 1.19 5.16
N LEU A 60 -3.34 -0.08 5.20
CA LEU A 60 -4.61 -0.53 5.79
C LEU A 60 -4.69 -0.18 7.28
N ALA A 61 -3.62 -0.43 8.04
CA ALA A 61 -3.58 -0.14 9.46
C ALA A 61 -3.73 1.37 9.74
N MET A 62 -2.98 2.21 9.02
CA MET A 62 -3.08 3.66 9.16
C MET A 62 -4.45 4.20 8.75
N GLU A 63 -5.05 3.65 7.70
CA GLU A 63 -6.37 4.06 7.26
C GLU A 63 -7.43 3.73 8.31
N ILE A 64 -7.40 2.54 8.90
CA ILE A 64 -8.35 2.14 9.97
C ILE A 64 -8.26 3.08 11.17
N GLU A 65 -7.04 3.44 11.57
CA GLU A 65 -6.80 4.41 12.65
C GLU A 65 -7.39 5.79 12.28
N TRP A 66 -7.12 6.26 11.06
CA TRP A 66 -7.62 7.54 10.58
C TRP A 66 -9.14 7.57 10.46
N HIS A 67 -9.75 6.49 9.98
CA HIS A 67 -11.19 6.31 9.91
C HIS A 67 -11.84 6.48 11.29
N THR A 68 -11.33 5.74 12.27
CA THR A 68 -11.83 5.75 13.66
C THR A 68 -11.73 7.15 14.25
N TYR A 69 -10.61 7.81 14.01
CA TYR A 69 -10.37 9.18 14.44
C TYR A 69 -11.36 10.17 13.78
N ARG A 70 -11.56 10.10 12.46
CA ARG A 70 -12.47 11.03 11.76
C ARG A 70 -13.92 10.83 12.14
N ILE A 71 -14.38 9.59 12.29
CA ILE A 71 -15.75 9.31 12.74
C ILE A 71 -16.00 9.92 14.12
N SER A 72 -15.12 9.67 15.09
CA SER A 72 -15.24 10.24 16.44
C SER A 72 -15.16 11.78 16.45
N THR A 73 -14.34 12.37 15.59
CA THR A 73 -14.26 13.84 15.42
C THR A 73 -15.57 14.43 14.88
N ILE A 74 -16.19 13.79 13.88
CA ILE A 74 -17.47 14.25 13.35
C ILE A 74 -18.58 14.13 14.41
N GLU A 75 -18.61 13.03 15.16
CA GLU A 75 -19.54 12.84 16.28
C GLU A 75 -19.36 13.89 17.36
N PHE A 76 -18.12 14.21 17.70
CA PHE A 76 -17.80 15.28 18.64
C PHE A 76 -18.35 16.63 18.15
N PHE A 77 -18.15 16.98 16.87
CA PHE A 77 -18.69 18.21 16.30
C PHE A 77 -20.22 18.25 16.33
N ILE A 78 -20.89 17.17 15.95
CA ILE A 78 -22.36 17.07 16.03
C ILE A 78 -22.83 17.32 17.46
N THR A 79 -22.16 16.71 18.44
CA THR A 79 -22.53 16.84 19.86
C THR A 79 -22.30 18.26 20.36
N LYS A 80 -21.21 18.92 19.96
CA LYS A 80 -20.93 20.33 20.28
C LYS A 80 -21.94 21.30 19.66
N VAL A 81 -22.39 21.05 18.43
CA VAL A 81 -23.44 21.87 17.82
C VAL A 81 -24.75 21.71 18.58
N LYS A 82 -25.12 20.47 18.96
CA LYS A 82 -26.30 20.19 19.79
C LYS A 82 -26.23 20.84 21.18
N SER A 83 -25.07 20.82 21.84
CA SER A 83 -24.89 21.45 23.15
C SER A 83 -24.77 22.98 23.06
N LYS A 84 -24.29 23.55 21.95
CA LYS A 84 -24.30 25.00 21.75
C LYS A 84 -25.74 25.51 21.49
N SER A 85 -26.63 24.67 20.97
CA SER A 85 -28.08 24.93 20.94
C SER A 85 -28.81 24.61 22.26
N ALA A 86 -28.16 23.91 23.19
CA ALA A 86 -28.73 23.49 24.47
C ALA A 86 -27.61 23.51 25.53
N THR A 87 -27.37 24.68 26.13
CA THR A 87 -26.55 24.92 27.35
C THR A 87 -25.50 23.85 27.73
N GLU A 88 -24.24 24.24 27.52
CA GLU A 88 -22.94 23.64 27.90
C GLU A 88 -22.92 22.33 28.72
N THR A 89 -22.34 21.29 28.12
CA THR A 89 -21.64 20.22 28.85
C THR A 89 -20.21 20.05 28.29
N PRO A 90 -19.20 19.82 29.16
CA PRO A 90 -17.84 19.58 28.73
C PRO A 90 -17.72 18.14 28.23
N ILE A 91 -17.25 18.00 26.99
CA ILE A 91 -16.85 16.73 26.39
C ILE A 91 -15.40 16.91 26.02
N THR A 92 -14.56 15.95 26.43
CA THR A 92 -13.14 15.85 26.15
C THR A 92 -12.89 16.00 24.64
N GLN A 93 -12.06 16.97 24.26
CA GLN A 93 -11.68 17.18 22.85
C GLN A 93 -10.84 16.00 22.36
N PRO A 94 -11.17 15.40 21.20
CA PRO A 94 -10.19 14.62 20.46
C PRO A 94 -9.04 15.56 20.04
N THR A 95 -7.80 15.17 20.29
CA THR A 95 -6.61 15.97 19.98
C THR A 95 -6.46 16.11 18.47
N ILE A 96 -6.74 17.30 17.92
CA ILE A 96 -6.74 17.62 16.48
C ILE A 96 -5.35 17.40 15.82
N SER A 97 -4.27 17.44 16.60
CA SER A 97 -2.91 17.32 16.06
C SER A 97 -2.54 15.91 15.53
N GLY A 98 -3.16 14.85 16.06
CA GLY A 98 -2.92 13.47 15.63
C GLY A 98 -3.41 13.19 14.20
N ASP A 99 -4.56 13.76 13.83
CA ASP A 99 -5.19 13.64 12.50
C ASP A 99 -4.23 14.03 11.37
N SER A 100 -3.58 15.18 11.54
CA SER A 100 -2.74 15.80 10.50
C SER A 100 -1.49 14.99 10.15
N LYS A 101 -0.86 14.34 11.14
CA LYS A 101 0.34 13.53 10.94
C LYS A 101 -0.01 12.22 10.24
N LEU A 102 -1.08 11.56 10.70
CA LEU A 102 -1.53 10.30 10.11
C LEU A 102 -2.02 10.50 8.67
N TYR A 103 -2.81 11.55 8.44
CA TYR A 103 -3.21 11.99 7.10
C TYR A 103 -2.02 12.17 6.16
N SER A 104 -0.98 12.89 6.61
CA SER A 104 0.20 13.17 5.78
C SER A 104 0.99 11.90 5.44
N LYS A 105 1.09 10.95 6.39
CA LYS A 105 1.73 9.65 6.17
C LYS A 105 0.97 8.80 5.14
N ILE A 106 -0.35 8.70 5.28
CA ILE A 106 -1.19 7.96 4.33
C ILE A 106 -1.05 8.54 2.92
N LYS A 107 -1.13 9.87 2.80
CA LYS A 107 -0.96 10.56 1.52
C LYS A 107 0.40 10.28 0.88
N ALA A 108 1.48 10.32 1.66
CA ALA A 108 2.82 10.02 1.16
C ALA A 108 2.94 8.55 0.71
N LEU A 109 2.42 7.62 1.51
CA LEU A 109 2.45 6.19 1.20
C LEU A 109 1.71 5.87 -0.10
N ILE A 110 0.51 6.43 -0.29
CA ILE A 110 -0.27 6.30 -1.52
C ILE A 110 0.49 6.89 -2.70
N SER A 111 1.03 8.11 -2.57
CA SER A 111 1.74 8.76 -3.67
C SER A 111 3.00 8.02 -4.12
N ILE A 112 3.69 7.33 -3.22
CA ILE A 112 4.95 6.64 -3.52
C ILE A 112 4.70 5.21 -4.02
N TYR A 113 3.82 4.47 -3.35
CA TYR A 113 3.66 3.03 -3.58
C TYR A 113 2.36 2.67 -4.30
N PHE A 114 1.30 3.46 -4.15
CA PHE A 114 -0.05 3.11 -4.62
C PHE A 114 -0.75 4.25 -5.37
N PRO A 115 -0.15 4.81 -6.43
CA PRO A 115 -0.71 5.98 -7.11
C PRO A 115 -2.11 5.73 -7.70
N HIS A 116 -2.46 4.47 -7.99
CA HIS A 116 -3.79 4.07 -8.45
C HIS A 116 -4.90 4.25 -7.40
N LEU A 117 -4.56 4.44 -6.11
CA LEU A 117 -5.50 4.71 -5.01
C LEU A 117 -5.69 6.22 -4.74
N GLN A 118 -4.96 7.09 -5.44
CA GLN A 118 -4.90 8.51 -5.14
C GLN A 118 -6.26 9.21 -5.25
N ASP A 119 -7.05 8.90 -6.29
CA ASP A 119 -8.33 9.54 -6.53
C ASP A 119 -9.41 9.12 -5.53
N ASP A 120 -9.43 7.84 -5.16
CA ASP A 120 -10.31 7.31 -4.12
C ASP A 120 -10.00 7.99 -2.78
N TYR A 121 -8.72 8.08 -2.44
CA TYR A 121 -8.29 8.75 -1.22
C TYR A 121 -8.60 10.25 -1.22
N ASN A 122 -8.42 10.94 -2.35
CA ASN A 122 -8.80 12.35 -2.49
C ASN A 122 -10.31 12.55 -2.26
N THR A 123 -11.13 11.63 -2.76
CA THR A 123 -12.59 11.65 -2.56
C THR A 123 -12.94 11.48 -1.08
N LEU A 124 -12.32 10.51 -0.40
CA LEU A 124 -12.46 10.33 1.05
C LEU A 124 -12.15 11.61 1.84
N CYS A 125 -11.04 12.27 1.49
CA CYS A 125 -10.61 13.50 2.16
C CYS A 125 -11.56 14.67 1.96
N LYS A 126 -12.19 14.77 0.78
CA LYS A 126 -13.21 15.80 0.52
C LYS A 126 -14.46 15.58 1.38
N VAL A 127 -14.92 14.34 1.50
CA VAL A 127 -16.09 14.00 2.31
C VAL A 127 -15.81 14.24 3.79
N SER A 128 -14.63 13.86 4.26
CA SER A 128 -14.21 14.04 5.66
C SER A 128 -14.03 15.50 6.07
N ASN A 129 -13.91 16.46 5.14
CA ASN A 129 -13.82 17.87 5.46
C ASN A 129 -15.08 18.38 6.18
N CYS A 130 -14.90 18.93 7.38
CA CYS A 130 -15.96 19.45 8.24
C CYS A 130 -15.91 20.97 8.42
N SER A 131 -15.45 21.72 7.41
CA SER A 131 -15.38 23.20 7.45
C SER A 131 -16.67 23.87 7.92
N ILE A 132 -17.83 23.28 7.61
CA ILE A 132 -19.16 23.75 8.05
C ILE A 132 -19.30 23.87 9.58
N TYR A 133 -18.60 23.03 10.35
CA TYR A 133 -18.56 23.16 11.81
C TYR A 133 -17.87 24.47 12.22
N PHE A 134 -16.73 24.79 11.60
CA PHE A 134 -16.01 26.03 11.89
C PHE A 134 -16.79 27.26 11.44
N ASP A 135 -17.45 27.21 10.29
CA ASP A 135 -18.34 28.28 9.84
C ASP A 135 -19.47 28.54 10.85
N PHE A 136 -20.00 27.50 11.50
CA PHE A 136 -20.95 27.64 12.60
C PHE A 136 -20.33 28.23 13.88
N ILE A 137 -19.13 27.79 14.27
CA ILE A 137 -18.43 28.33 15.44
C ILE A 137 -18.11 29.82 15.28
N TYR A 138 -17.67 30.23 14.08
CA TYR A 138 -17.33 31.61 13.74
C TYR A 138 -18.52 32.47 13.29
N GLY A 139 -19.75 31.98 13.42
CA GLY A 139 -20.97 32.76 13.14
C GLY A 139 -21.26 33.02 11.66
N ARG A 140 -20.53 32.38 10.74
CA ARG A 140 -20.78 32.43 9.29
C ARG A 140 -21.96 31.55 8.86
N CYS A 141 -22.35 30.60 9.71
CA CYS A 141 -23.57 29.80 9.57
C CYS A 141 -24.39 29.90 10.86
N THR A 142 -25.67 30.26 10.75
CA THR A 142 -26.57 30.45 11.90
C THR A 142 -27.50 29.26 12.15
N SER A 143 -27.66 28.36 11.19
CA SER A 143 -28.58 27.23 11.28
C SER A 143 -27.89 25.99 11.88
N SER A 144 -28.09 25.76 13.18
CA SER A 144 -27.60 24.55 13.86
C SER A 144 -28.12 23.26 13.24
N ASN A 145 -29.41 23.21 12.87
CA ASN A 145 -30.03 22.04 12.23
C ASN A 145 -29.37 21.71 10.90
N LYS A 146 -29.11 22.71 10.05
CA LYS A 146 -28.42 22.51 8.77
C LYS A 146 -27.02 21.91 8.98
N VAL A 147 -26.27 22.42 9.96
CA VAL A 147 -24.94 21.94 10.30
C VAL A 147 -24.98 20.49 10.81
N ILE A 148 -25.92 20.16 11.70
CA ILE A 148 -26.10 18.80 12.22
C ILE A 148 -26.42 17.82 11.08
N THR A 149 -27.37 18.17 10.20
CA THR A 149 -27.74 17.33 9.07
C THR A 149 -26.55 17.08 8.15
N THR A 150 -25.84 18.15 7.75
CA THR A 150 -24.66 18.02 6.86
C THR A 150 -23.55 17.17 7.49
N LEU A 151 -23.25 17.37 8.78
CA LEU A 151 -22.23 16.57 9.47
C LEU A 151 -22.66 15.10 9.60
N THR A 152 -23.96 14.84 9.83
CA THR A 152 -24.50 13.47 9.91
C THR A 152 -24.42 12.75 8.57
N GLU A 153 -24.78 13.44 7.48
CA GLU A 153 -24.64 12.92 6.11
C GLU A 153 -23.18 12.64 5.77
N LYS A 154 -22.27 13.57 6.08
CA LYS A 154 -20.82 13.39 5.89
C LYS A 154 -20.28 12.20 6.67
N ARG A 155 -20.72 11.99 7.93
CA ARG A 155 -20.34 10.82 8.73
C ARG A 155 -20.75 9.52 8.05
N ALA A 156 -22.01 9.44 7.58
CA ALA A 156 -22.52 8.25 6.92
C ALA A 156 -21.78 7.96 5.60
N GLN A 157 -21.60 8.99 4.77
CA GLN A 157 -20.87 8.88 3.50
C GLN A 157 -19.40 8.48 3.73
N PHE A 158 -18.73 9.13 4.68
CA PHE A 158 -17.35 8.83 5.02
C PHE A 158 -17.20 7.38 5.50
N LYS A 159 -18.12 6.91 6.36
CA LYS A 159 -18.12 5.54 6.85
C LYS A 159 -18.20 4.52 5.71
N SER A 160 -19.11 4.77 4.77
CA SER A 160 -19.31 3.90 3.61
C SER A 160 -18.07 3.88 2.71
N LEU A 161 -17.61 5.05 2.27
CA LEU A 161 -16.48 5.16 1.34
C LEU A 161 -15.19 4.62 1.94
N SER A 162 -14.94 4.85 3.23
CA SER A 162 -13.73 4.37 3.88
C SER A 162 -13.75 2.85 4.00
N THR A 163 -14.91 2.25 4.26
CA THR A 163 -15.07 0.79 4.25
C THR A 163 -14.78 0.22 2.86
N GLU A 164 -15.27 0.86 1.79
CA GLU A 164 -15.00 0.47 0.41
C GLU A 164 -13.50 0.55 0.08
N PHE A 165 -12.84 1.64 0.48
CA PHE A 165 -11.41 1.84 0.29
C PHE A 165 -10.57 0.80 1.04
N GLN A 166 -10.91 0.49 2.29
CA GLN A 166 -10.27 -0.60 3.04
C GLN A 166 -10.45 -1.95 2.34
N ASN A 167 -11.64 -2.24 1.81
CA ASN A 167 -11.89 -3.48 1.09
C ASN A 167 -11.10 -3.57 -0.22
N LYS A 168 -10.92 -2.44 -0.91
CA LYS A 168 -10.06 -2.36 -2.09
C LYS A 168 -8.61 -2.71 -1.73
N ILE A 169 -8.07 -2.11 -0.67
CA ILE A 169 -6.73 -2.44 -0.16
C ILE A 169 -6.61 -3.92 0.22
N ARG A 170 -7.59 -4.48 0.95
CA ARG A 170 -7.59 -5.90 1.35
C ARG A 170 -7.58 -6.85 0.15
N LYS A 171 -8.27 -6.51 -0.94
CA LYS A 171 -8.24 -7.34 -2.16
C LYS A 171 -6.85 -7.41 -2.76
N GLU A 172 -6.13 -6.29 -2.82
CA GLU A 172 -4.74 -6.26 -3.32
C GLU A 172 -3.81 -7.11 -2.43
N VAL A 173 -4.04 -7.11 -1.12
CA VAL A 173 -3.31 -7.97 -0.15
C VAL A 173 -3.60 -9.46 -0.35
N THR A 174 -4.81 -9.83 -0.78
CA THR A 174 -5.23 -11.25 -0.87
C THR A 174 -4.92 -11.89 -2.22
N ILE A 175 -4.72 -11.08 -3.27
CA ILE A 175 -4.49 -11.55 -4.65
C ILE A 175 -2.99 -11.79 -4.94
N THR A 176 -2.10 -11.31 -4.06
CA THR A 176 -0.63 -11.46 -4.20
C THR A 176 -0.13 -12.64 -3.37
#